data_AF-A0A1D6JHW9-F1
#
_entry.id   AF-A0A1D6JHW9-F1
#
_cell.length_a   1.000
_cell.length_b   1.000
_cell.length_c   1.000
_cell.angle_alpha   90.00
_cell.angle_beta   90.00
_cell.angle_gamma   90.00
#
_symmetry.space_group_name_H-M   'P 1'
#
loop_
_entity.id
_entity.type
_entity.pdbx_description
1 polymer ?
#
loop_
_entity_poly.entity_id
_entity_poly.type
_entity_poly.pdbx_seq_one_letter_code
_entity_poly.pdbx_strand_id
1 'polypeptide(L)'
;MEPIVFAGRDPRTGKSHALHKRVEQLCTRAIRWAELKRKTKEEKRLAITVFSFPPDKGNVGTAAYLNVFSSIYSVLSDLKKDGYNVEGLPDTPEALIEEVIHDKEAQFNSPNLNVAYRMNVREYQSLTSYASLLEENWGKPPGHLNSDGENLLVYGKQYGNVFIGVQPTFGYEGDPMRLLFSKSASPHHGFAAYYTFVEKIFQADAVLHFGTHGSLEFMPGKQVGMSDACFPDSLIGNIPNIYYYAANNPSEATVAKRRSYANTISYLTPPAENAGLYKGLKQLSELISSYQSLKDTGRGPQIVSSIVSTAKQCNLDKDVPLPEEGEELPPKERDLVVGKVYAKIMEIESRLLPCGLHVIGEPPSAIEAVATLVNIAALDRPEDGITSLPGILAATVGRDIEDVYRGSDKGILADVELLRQITEASRGAITAFVEKTTNSKGQVVNVANNLSKILGFGLSEPWVQYLSATKFVRADREKMRVLFGFLGECLRLVVQDNELASGRGYWETTEENLDRLRELYSEVEDKIEGIDR
;
A
#
# COMPACT_ATOMS: atom_id res chain seq x y z
N MET A 1 17.96 8.59 -7.74
CA MET A 1 19.42 8.86 -7.69
C MET A 1 20.02 8.11 -6.52
N GLU A 2 21.08 7.34 -6.74
CA GLU A 2 21.82 6.60 -5.71
C GLU A 2 22.79 7.55 -4.99
N PRO A 3 22.64 7.82 -3.67
CA PRO A 3 23.51 8.75 -2.97
C PRO A 3 24.85 8.07 -2.58
N ILE A 4 25.75 7.95 -3.55
CA ILE A 4 27.10 7.40 -3.36
C ILE A 4 28.11 8.52 -3.14
N VAL A 5 28.85 8.45 -2.04
CA VAL A 5 29.98 9.35 -1.76
C VAL A 5 31.20 8.86 -2.51
N PHE A 6 31.73 9.64 -3.46
CA PHE A 6 32.90 9.28 -4.28
C PHE A 6 34.14 10.15 -4.02
N ALA A 7 33.99 11.29 -3.35
CA ALA A 7 35.09 12.19 -3.00
C ALA A 7 34.80 12.93 -1.67
N GLY A 8 35.86 13.35 -0.99
CA GLY A 8 35.80 14.20 0.20
C GLY A 8 36.63 15.47 0.01
N ARG A 9 36.20 16.58 0.63
CA ARG A 9 36.91 17.86 0.56
C ARG A 9 37.86 18.01 1.75
N ASP A 10 39.13 18.28 1.47
CA ASP A 10 40.11 18.60 2.52
C ASP A 10 39.80 20.00 3.09
N PRO A 11 39.52 20.12 4.40
CA PRO A 11 39.18 21.40 5.02
C PRO A 11 40.35 22.41 5.02
N ARG A 12 41.61 21.97 4.90
CA ARG A 12 42.77 22.87 4.92
C ARG A 12 43.08 23.45 3.56
N THR A 13 43.08 22.60 2.53
CA THR A 13 43.45 23.00 1.16
C THR A 13 42.25 23.33 0.29
N GLY A 14 41.04 22.95 0.72
CA GLY A 14 39.81 23.07 -0.06
C GLY A 14 39.75 22.12 -1.27
N LYS A 15 40.75 21.28 -1.48
CA LYS A 15 40.83 20.33 -2.60
C LYS A 15 39.95 19.11 -2.36
N SER A 16 39.37 18.59 -3.43
CA SER A 16 38.62 17.33 -3.39
C SER A 16 39.56 16.14 -3.63
N HIS A 17 39.49 15.14 -2.77
CA HIS A 17 40.22 13.89 -2.89
C HIS A 17 39.25 12.76 -3.24
N ALA A 18 39.56 12.03 -4.30
CA ALA A 18 38.78 10.86 -4.69
C ALA A 18 38.96 9.73 -3.68
N LEU A 19 37.86 9.04 -3.38
CA LEU A 19 37.86 7.81 -2.60
C LEU A 19 37.84 6.64 -3.59
N HIS A 20 39.02 6.13 -3.97
CA HIS A 20 39.18 5.19 -5.10
C HIS A 20 38.18 4.01 -5.08
N LYS A 21 38.03 3.32 -3.94
CA LYS A 21 37.06 2.21 -3.80
C LYS A 21 35.62 2.64 -4.09
N ARG A 22 35.24 3.85 -3.69
CA ARG A 22 33.87 4.35 -3.92
C ARG A 22 33.65 4.77 -5.36
N VAL A 23 34.68 5.32 -6.01
CA VAL A 23 34.66 5.59 -7.46
C VAL A 23 34.52 4.29 -8.23
N GLU A 24 35.28 3.26 -7.86
CA GLU A 24 35.20 1.93 -8.47
C GLU A 24 33.80 1.32 -8.33
N GLN A 25 33.20 1.39 -7.14
CA GLN A 25 31.85 0.89 -6.91
C GLN A 25 30.80 1.65 -7.73
N LEU A 26 30.88 2.98 -7.76
CA LEU A 26 30.00 3.81 -8.60
C LEU A 26 30.10 3.42 -10.08
N CYS A 27 31.33 3.28 -10.59
CA CYS A 27 31.57 2.86 -11.97
C CYS A 27 31.04 1.45 -12.23
N THR A 28 31.28 0.50 -11.32
CA THR A 28 30.81 -0.88 -11.46
C THR A 28 29.29 -0.93 -11.51
N ARG A 29 28.60 -0.22 -10.61
CA ARG A 29 27.13 -0.14 -10.60
C ARG A 29 26.58 0.50 -11.88
N ALA A 30 27.20 1.57 -12.35
CA ALA A 30 26.83 2.20 -13.63
C ALA A 30 27.00 1.24 -14.81
N ILE A 31 28.08 0.45 -14.83
CA ILE A 31 28.30 -0.59 -15.84
C ILE A 31 27.23 -1.68 -15.74
N ARG A 32 26.86 -2.15 -14.54
CA ARG A 32 25.79 -3.14 -14.35
C ARG A 32 24.44 -2.66 -14.89
N TRP A 33 24.07 -1.41 -14.65
CA TRP A 33 22.88 -0.81 -15.25
C TRP A 33 22.96 -0.76 -16.79
N ALA A 34 24.13 -0.44 -17.35
CA ALA A 34 24.35 -0.45 -18.80
C ALA A 34 24.31 -1.87 -19.40
N GLU A 35 24.86 -2.87 -18.71
CA GLU A 35 24.80 -4.28 -19.09
C GLU A 35 23.35 -4.78 -19.13
N LEU A 36 22.52 -4.39 -18.16
CA LEU A 36 21.09 -4.73 -18.13
C LEU A 36 20.35 -4.23 -19.37
N LYS A 37 20.75 -3.08 -19.93
CA LYS A 37 20.22 -2.56 -21.21
C LYS A 37 20.74 -3.33 -22.42
N ARG A 38 21.97 -3.84 -22.37
CA ARG A 38 22.64 -4.52 -23.50
C ARG A 38 22.27 -5.99 -23.65
N LYS A 39 22.02 -6.69 -22.54
CA LYS A 39 21.62 -8.12 -22.55
C LYS A 39 20.27 -8.30 -23.23
N THR A 40 20.12 -9.40 -23.97
CA THR A 40 18.81 -9.83 -24.47
C THR A 40 17.90 -10.25 -23.32
N LYS A 41 16.57 -10.31 -23.53
CA LYS A 41 15.63 -10.62 -22.44
C LYS A 41 15.82 -12.05 -21.93
N GLU A 42 16.13 -12.96 -22.85
CA GLU A 42 16.36 -14.38 -22.61
C GLU A 42 17.60 -14.61 -21.72
N GLU A 43 18.64 -13.78 -21.86
CA GLU A 43 19.90 -13.87 -21.11
C GLU A 43 19.85 -13.24 -19.71
N LYS A 44 18.86 -12.38 -19.44
CA LYS A 44 18.78 -11.63 -18.18
C LYS A 44 18.43 -12.56 -17.02
N ARG A 45 19.23 -12.49 -15.96
CA ARG A 45 18.98 -13.19 -14.70
C ARG A 45 18.36 -12.28 -13.67
N LEU A 46 17.17 -12.62 -13.17
CA LEU A 46 16.46 -11.83 -12.17
C LEU A 46 16.36 -12.61 -10.86
N ALA A 47 16.83 -12.02 -9.76
CA ALA A 47 16.51 -12.52 -8.43
C ALA A 47 15.29 -11.75 -7.88
N ILE A 48 14.28 -12.46 -7.41
CA ILE A 48 13.13 -11.92 -6.70
C ILE A 48 13.29 -12.27 -5.23
N THR A 49 13.35 -11.27 -4.36
CA THR A 49 13.55 -11.47 -2.91
C THR A 49 12.25 -11.20 -2.16
N VAL A 50 11.80 -12.21 -1.42
CA VAL A 50 10.61 -12.18 -0.57
C VAL A 50 11.01 -12.12 0.90
N PHE A 51 10.34 -11.28 1.69
CA PHE A 51 10.62 -11.12 3.11
C PHE A 51 9.83 -12.11 3.98
N SER A 52 10.39 -12.44 5.15
CA SER A 52 9.75 -13.29 6.17
C SER A 52 9.55 -12.48 7.45
N PHE A 53 8.57 -11.57 7.47
CA PHE A 53 8.35 -10.66 8.60
C PHE A 53 6.87 -10.40 8.90
N PRO A 54 6.37 -10.60 10.15
CA PRO A 54 7.09 -11.03 11.36
C PRO A 54 7.73 -12.41 11.25
N PRO A 55 8.80 -12.73 12.01
CA PRO A 55 9.60 -13.93 11.84
C PRO A 55 8.86 -15.19 12.31
N ASP A 56 7.94 -15.66 11.47
CA ASP A 56 7.34 -16.99 11.52
C ASP A 56 7.29 -17.51 10.08
N LYS A 57 7.51 -18.81 9.88
CA LYS A 57 7.52 -19.42 8.55
C LYS A 57 6.16 -19.28 7.83
N GLY A 58 5.07 -19.10 8.59
CA GLY A 58 3.74 -18.79 8.06
C GLY A 58 3.59 -17.39 7.46
N ASN A 59 4.47 -16.44 7.80
CA ASN A 59 4.42 -15.03 7.38
C ASN A 59 5.41 -14.71 6.24
N VAL A 60 5.90 -15.71 5.52
CA VAL A 60 6.73 -15.46 4.33
C VAL A 60 5.85 -14.81 3.26
N GLY A 61 6.31 -13.69 2.71
CA GLY A 61 5.59 -12.94 1.68
C GLY A 61 4.47 -12.06 2.22
N THR A 62 4.57 -11.58 3.45
CA THR A 62 3.77 -10.47 3.94
C THR A 62 4.41 -9.14 3.56
N ALA A 63 3.61 -8.24 3.00
CA ALA A 63 3.97 -6.87 2.67
C ALA A 63 2.75 -5.99 2.91
N ALA A 64 2.96 -4.71 3.24
CA ALA A 64 1.86 -3.79 3.50
C ALA A 64 0.84 -3.81 2.35
N TYR A 65 -0.32 -4.39 2.65
CA TYR A 65 -1.46 -4.52 1.75
C TYR A 65 -1.17 -5.12 0.37
N LEU A 66 -0.17 -5.98 0.23
CA LEU A 66 0.20 -6.61 -1.04
C LEU A 66 0.10 -8.13 -0.95
N ASN A 67 -0.55 -8.74 -1.94
CA ASN A 67 -0.56 -10.19 -2.12
C ASN A 67 0.73 -10.59 -2.86
N VAL A 68 1.80 -10.81 -2.10
CA VAL A 68 3.16 -10.96 -2.65
C VAL A 68 3.26 -12.11 -3.64
N PHE A 69 2.77 -13.30 -3.32
CA PHE A 69 2.92 -14.46 -4.21
C PHE A 69 2.05 -14.36 -5.46
N SER A 70 0.84 -13.81 -5.37
CA SER A 70 0.01 -13.55 -6.57
C SER A 70 0.64 -12.47 -7.45
N SER A 71 1.24 -11.44 -6.82
CA SER A 71 1.99 -10.40 -7.53
C SER A 71 3.23 -10.96 -8.23
N ILE A 72 4.00 -11.83 -7.56
CA ILE A 72 5.14 -12.52 -8.16
C ILE A 72 4.68 -13.42 -9.32
N TYR A 73 3.60 -14.16 -9.14
CA TYR A 73 3.02 -15.00 -10.20
C TYR A 73 2.63 -14.17 -11.44
N SER A 74 1.97 -13.04 -11.24
CA SER A 74 1.63 -12.06 -12.28
C SER A 74 2.89 -11.57 -13.01
N VAL A 75 3.90 -11.12 -12.25
CA VAL A 75 5.20 -10.66 -12.79
C VAL A 75 5.91 -11.76 -13.58
N LEU A 76 5.97 -12.98 -13.08
CA LEU A 76 6.62 -14.12 -13.78
C LEU A 76 5.89 -14.48 -15.07
N SER A 77 4.55 -14.50 -15.03
CA SER A 77 3.71 -14.76 -16.20
C SER A 77 3.97 -13.73 -17.29
N ASP A 78 4.12 -12.47 -16.90
CA ASP A 78 4.38 -11.36 -17.82
C ASP A 78 5.82 -11.33 -18.33
N LEU A 79 6.81 -11.62 -17.49
CA LEU A 79 8.20 -11.81 -17.92
C LEU A 79 8.30 -12.93 -18.96
N LYS A 80 7.62 -14.06 -18.73
CA LYS A 80 7.58 -15.18 -19.68
C LYS A 80 6.97 -14.78 -21.02
N LYS A 81 5.83 -14.05 -21.01
CA LYS A 81 5.21 -13.51 -22.24
C LYS A 81 6.11 -12.52 -22.97
N ASP A 82 6.91 -11.75 -22.23
CA ASP A 82 7.76 -10.69 -22.78
C ASP A 82 9.11 -11.21 -23.34
N GLY A 83 9.40 -12.51 -23.19
CA GLY A 83 10.58 -13.19 -23.75
C GLY A 83 11.70 -13.46 -22.75
N TYR A 84 11.47 -13.29 -21.44
CA TYR A 84 12.43 -13.73 -20.43
C TYR A 84 12.40 -15.25 -20.28
N ASN A 85 13.55 -15.85 -19.93
CA ASN A 85 13.61 -17.29 -19.69
C ASN A 85 13.01 -17.67 -18.32
N VAL A 86 11.73 -18.02 -18.29
CA VAL A 86 10.99 -18.49 -17.11
C VAL A 86 10.51 -19.93 -17.34
N GLU A 87 11.32 -20.90 -16.93
CA GLU A 87 11.04 -22.33 -17.07
C GLU A 87 10.31 -22.89 -15.86
N GLY A 88 9.36 -23.81 -16.06
CA GLY A 88 8.71 -24.52 -14.96
C GLY A 88 7.77 -23.68 -14.09
N LEU A 89 7.33 -22.50 -14.56
CA LEU A 89 6.31 -21.71 -13.87
C LEU A 89 5.01 -22.54 -13.72
N PRO A 90 4.49 -22.76 -12.50
CA PRO A 90 3.24 -23.50 -12.30
C PRO A 90 2.01 -22.78 -12.89
N ASP A 91 0.88 -23.49 -12.93
CA ASP A 91 -0.37 -22.97 -13.51
C ASP A 91 -1.14 -22.02 -12.58
N THR A 92 -0.84 -22.00 -11.28
CA THR A 92 -1.54 -21.13 -10.31
C THR A 92 -0.59 -20.51 -9.27
N PRO A 93 -0.96 -19.36 -8.67
CA PRO A 93 -0.23 -18.76 -7.54
C PRO A 93 -0.09 -19.69 -6.33
N GLU A 94 -1.09 -20.52 -6.04
CA GLU A 94 -1.06 -21.46 -4.91
C GLU A 94 0.00 -22.54 -5.11
N ALA A 95 0.11 -23.07 -6.34
CA ALA A 95 1.17 -24.01 -6.68
C ALA A 95 2.55 -23.37 -6.61
N LEU A 96 2.67 -22.08 -6.97
CA LEU A 96 3.93 -21.32 -6.79
C LEU A 96 4.31 -21.21 -5.31
N ILE A 97 3.35 -20.95 -4.43
CA ILE A 97 3.57 -20.90 -2.97
C ILE A 97 4.08 -22.27 -2.49
N GLU A 98 3.43 -23.36 -2.88
CA GLU A 98 3.77 -24.71 -2.42
C GLU A 98 5.18 -25.15 -2.86
N GLU A 99 5.66 -24.68 -4.01
CA GLU A 99 7.02 -24.94 -4.48
C GLU A 99 8.11 -24.17 -3.72
N VAL A 100 7.76 -23.05 -3.08
CA VAL A 100 8.69 -22.21 -2.29
C VAL A 100 8.58 -22.51 -0.79
N ILE A 101 7.36 -22.75 -0.30
CA ILE A 101 7.00 -23.05 1.08
C ILE A 101 6.17 -24.34 1.07
N HIS A 102 6.83 -25.46 1.37
CA HIS A 102 6.15 -26.74 1.47
C HIS A 102 5.26 -26.78 2.71
N ASP A 103 4.01 -27.22 2.52
CA ASP A 103 3.00 -27.39 3.56
C ASP A 103 2.79 -26.13 4.41
N LYS A 104 2.51 -25.00 3.74
CA LYS A 104 2.34 -23.68 4.38
C LYS A 104 1.27 -23.69 5.48
N GLU A 105 0.19 -24.44 5.27
CA GLU A 105 -0.94 -24.54 6.23
C GLU A 105 -0.66 -25.51 7.39
N ALA A 106 0.53 -26.13 7.41
CA ALA A 106 0.91 -27.14 8.37
C ALA A 106 -0.09 -28.30 8.48
N GLN A 107 -0.71 -28.69 7.36
CA GLN A 107 -1.72 -29.73 7.34
C GLN A 107 -1.13 -31.10 7.70
N PHE A 108 0.13 -31.35 7.32
CA PHE A 108 0.80 -32.63 7.54
C PHE A 108 2.17 -32.51 8.25
N ASN A 109 2.92 -31.42 8.04
CA ASN A 109 4.26 -31.15 8.56
C ASN A 109 4.40 -29.66 8.93
N SER A 110 5.41 -29.30 9.72
CA SER A 110 5.74 -27.88 9.91
C SER A 110 6.18 -27.24 8.59
N PRO A 111 5.75 -26.00 8.28
CA PRO A 111 6.12 -25.32 7.05
C PRO A 111 7.63 -25.36 6.83
N ASN A 112 8.05 -25.77 5.63
CA ASN A 112 9.46 -25.88 5.30
C ASN A 112 9.78 -25.13 4.00
N LEU A 113 10.82 -24.32 4.03
CA LEU A 113 11.25 -23.57 2.87
C LEU A 113 12.05 -24.47 1.94
N ASN A 114 11.80 -24.39 0.64
CA ASN A 114 12.59 -25.13 -0.34
C ASN A 114 14.06 -24.65 -0.30
N VAL A 115 15.00 -25.59 -0.19
CA VAL A 115 16.45 -25.29 -0.20
C VAL A 115 16.91 -25.23 -1.66
N ALA A 116 17.19 -24.03 -2.15
CA ALA A 116 17.72 -23.82 -3.51
C ALA A 116 19.21 -24.15 -3.61
N TYR A 117 19.98 -23.86 -2.54
CA TYR A 117 21.42 -24.03 -2.54
C TYR A 117 21.96 -24.30 -1.13
N ARG A 118 23.01 -25.13 -1.05
CA ARG A 118 23.76 -25.42 0.17
C ARG A 118 25.19 -24.91 -0.03
N MET A 119 25.49 -23.78 0.60
CA MET A 119 26.80 -23.14 0.52
C MET A 119 27.69 -23.68 1.63
N ASN A 120 28.74 -24.41 1.27
CA ASN A 120 29.71 -24.89 2.25
C ASN A 120 30.53 -23.72 2.83
N VAL A 121 31.06 -23.90 4.04
CA VAL A 121 31.80 -22.85 4.77
C VAL A 121 33.00 -22.30 4.00
N ARG A 122 33.74 -23.15 3.26
CA ARG A 122 34.93 -22.72 2.51
C ARG A 122 34.54 -21.80 1.36
N GLU A 123 33.47 -22.13 0.63
CA GLU A 123 32.91 -21.29 -0.44
C GLU A 123 32.35 -19.98 0.13
N TYR A 124 31.62 -20.04 1.25
CA TYR A 124 31.10 -18.84 1.90
C TYR A 124 32.22 -17.87 2.30
N GLN A 125 33.28 -18.37 2.94
CA GLN A 125 34.41 -17.54 3.37
C GLN A 125 35.23 -16.99 2.20
N SER A 126 35.31 -17.69 1.06
CA SER A 126 36.03 -17.20 -0.11
C SER A 126 35.26 -16.13 -0.88
N LEU A 127 33.92 -16.25 -0.94
CA LEU A 127 33.06 -15.33 -1.67
C LEU A 127 32.59 -14.14 -0.83
N THR A 128 32.57 -14.27 0.50
CA THR A 128 32.07 -13.24 1.43
C THR A 128 33.21 -12.61 2.22
N SER A 129 33.80 -11.53 1.69
CA SER A 129 34.98 -10.89 2.29
C SER A 129 34.76 -10.33 3.71
N TYR A 130 33.51 -10.06 4.08
CA TYR A 130 33.13 -9.52 5.40
C TYR A 130 32.63 -10.60 6.37
N ALA A 131 32.73 -11.90 6.03
CA ALA A 131 32.24 -12.99 6.88
C ALA A 131 32.86 -12.98 8.29
N SER A 132 34.15 -12.63 8.40
CA SER A 132 34.85 -12.56 9.69
C SER A 132 34.31 -11.48 10.62
N LEU A 133 33.73 -10.40 10.08
CA LEU A 133 33.10 -9.34 10.87
C LEU A 133 31.81 -9.80 11.54
N LEU A 134 31.22 -10.89 11.06
CA LEU A 134 29.97 -11.42 11.61
C LEU A 134 30.24 -12.40 12.77
N GLU A 135 31.47 -12.88 12.92
CA GLU A 135 31.81 -13.90 13.91
C GLU A 135 31.69 -13.39 15.36
N GLU A 136 31.86 -12.08 15.57
CA GLU A 136 31.71 -11.46 16.89
C GLU A 136 30.32 -11.69 17.48
N ASN A 137 29.28 -11.56 16.65
CA ASN A 137 27.89 -11.70 17.08
C ASN A 137 27.32 -13.11 16.87
N TRP A 138 27.83 -13.84 15.88
CA TRP A 138 27.19 -15.07 15.38
C TRP A 138 28.06 -16.33 15.48
N GLY A 139 29.29 -16.21 15.96
CA GLY A 139 30.25 -17.31 16.02
C GLY A 139 30.79 -17.69 14.63
N LYS A 140 31.40 -18.86 14.49
CA LYS A 140 31.95 -19.30 13.20
C LYS A 140 30.84 -19.76 12.23
N PRO A 141 31.01 -19.59 10.91
CA PRO A 141 30.12 -20.21 9.93
C PRO A 141 30.11 -21.75 10.07
N PRO A 142 28.99 -22.43 9.76
CA PRO A 142 27.75 -21.91 9.18
C PRO A 142 26.82 -21.22 10.19
N GLY A 143 27.18 -21.20 11.47
CA GLY A 143 26.31 -20.71 12.54
C GLY A 143 25.06 -21.58 12.73
N HIS A 144 24.05 -21.01 13.40
CA HIS A 144 22.85 -21.72 13.84
C HIS A 144 21.60 -21.37 13.03
N LEU A 145 21.60 -20.22 12.36
CA LEU A 145 20.48 -19.72 11.56
C LEU A 145 20.70 -20.04 10.07
N ASN A 146 19.68 -20.58 9.42
CA ASN A 146 19.72 -21.06 8.04
C ASN A 146 20.92 -21.98 7.79
N SER A 147 21.03 -23.00 8.62
CA SER A 147 22.14 -23.95 8.63
C SER A 147 21.60 -25.37 8.78
N ASP A 148 22.22 -26.34 8.10
CA ASP A 148 21.99 -27.76 8.36
C ASP A 148 23.03 -28.37 9.32
N GLY A 149 23.89 -27.52 9.91
CA GLY A 149 25.02 -27.90 10.75
C GLY A 149 26.36 -27.91 10.00
N GLU A 150 26.36 -28.09 8.68
CA GLU A 150 27.58 -28.14 7.86
C GLU A 150 27.63 -27.01 6.81
N ASN A 151 26.48 -26.60 6.31
CA ASN A 151 26.31 -25.67 5.21
C ASN A 151 25.36 -24.53 5.59
N LEU A 152 25.56 -23.39 4.94
CA LEU A 152 24.60 -22.29 4.91
C LEU A 152 23.53 -22.57 3.86
N LEU A 153 22.27 -22.46 4.26
CA LEU A 153 21.11 -22.77 3.44
C LEU A 153 20.56 -21.51 2.79
N VAL A 154 20.46 -21.53 1.46
CA VAL A 154 19.76 -20.50 0.69
C VAL A 154 18.39 -21.05 0.33
N TYR A 155 17.35 -20.39 0.83
CA TYR A 155 15.96 -20.78 0.59
C TYR A 155 15.40 -20.07 -0.63
N GLY A 156 14.64 -20.79 -1.44
CA GLY A 156 14.04 -20.27 -2.66
C GLY A 156 13.82 -21.34 -3.72
N LYS A 157 13.44 -20.92 -4.92
CA LYS A 157 13.20 -21.78 -6.09
C LYS A 157 13.62 -21.07 -7.37
N GLN A 158 14.26 -21.80 -8.28
CA GLN A 158 14.70 -21.29 -9.58
C GLN A 158 13.76 -21.74 -10.69
N TYR A 159 13.43 -20.80 -11.58
CA TYR A 159 12.59 -20.93 -12.77
C TYR A 159 13.37 -20.40 -13.99
N GLY A 160 14.19 -21.23 -14.62
CA GLY A 160 15.09 -20.80 -15.70
C GLY A 160 16.08 -19.74 -15.21
N ASN A 161 16.02 -18.53 -15.77
CA ASN A 161 16.85 -17.38 -15.38
C ASN A 161 16.20 -16.50 -14.29
N VAL A 162 15.09 -16.91 -13.69
CA VAL A 162 14.49 -16.22 -12.55
C VAL A 162 14.66 -17.04 -11.28
N PHE A 163 15.10 -16.42 -10.19
CA PHE A 163 15.22 -17.05 -8.88
C PHE A 163 14.31 -16.34 -7.88
N ILE A 164 13.37 -17.06 -7.25
CA ILE A 164 12.59 -16.55 -6.13
C ILE A 164 13.28 -17.00 -4.85
N GLY A 165 13.88 -16.06 -4.12
CA GLY A 165 14.57 -16.32 -2.89
C GLY A 165 13.82 -15.79 -1.67
N VAL A 166 13.82 -16.56 -0.59
CA VAL A 166 13.28 -16.11 0.69
C VAL A 166 14.42 -15.50 1.51
N GLN A 167 14.32 -14.20 1.76
CA GLN A 167 15.28 -13.48 2.58
C GLN A 167 15.26 -14.08 4.00
N PRO A 168 16.43 -14.44 4.55
CA PRO A 168 16.53 -14.90 5.93
C PRO A 168 15.99 -13.86 6.91
N THR A 169 15.54 -14.33 8.08
CA THR A 169 15.12 -13.43 9.15
C THR A 169 16.31 -12.60 9.63
N PHE A 170 16.04 -11.49 10.31
CA PHE A 170 17.10 -10.63 10.80
C PHE A 170 17.95 -11.31 11.91
N GLY A 171 17.40 -12.31 12.60
CA GLY A 171 18.05 -13.00 13.72
C GLY A 171 17.90 -12.29 15.08
N TYR A 172 17.26 -11.11 15.10
CA TYR A 172 16.87 -10.42 16.34
C TYR A 172 15.35 -10.27 16.38
N GLU A 173 14.76 -10.42 17.57
CA GLU A 173 13.32 -10.28 17.77
C GLU A 173 12.89 -8.80 17.81
N GLY A 174 11.75 -8.49 17.17
CA GLY A 174 11.12 -7.18 17.20
C GLY A 174 11.21 -6.37 15.89
N ASP A 175 10.99 -5.06 16.01
CA ASP A 175 10.90 -4.11 14.88
C ASP A 175 12.27 -3.86 14.20
N PRO A 176 12.42 -4.14 12.89
CA PRO A 176 13.64 -3.89 12.13
C PRO A 176 14.12 -2.44 12.15
N MET A 177 13.24 -1.45 12.32
CA MET A 177 13.67 -0.05 12.39
C MET A 177 14.57 0.24 13.60
N ARG A 178 14.46 -0.54 14.69
CA ARG A 178 15.35 -0.39 15.86
C ARG A 178 16.82 -0.62 15.53
N LEU A 179 17.10 -1.31 14.43
CA LEU A 179 18.44 -1.65 13.98
C LEU A 179 19.19 -0.49 13.37
N LEU A 180 18.45 0.51 12.85
CA LEU A 180 19.03 1.77 12.39
C LEU A 180 19.83 2.46 13.50
N PHE A 181 19.48 2.20 14.76
CA PHE A 181 20.12 2.78 15.93
C PHE A 181 21.04 1.81 16.69
N SER A 182 21.08 0.54 16.26
CA SER A 182 21.94 -0.45 16.90
C SER A 182 23.38 -0.30 16.41
N LYS A 183 24.29 -0.07 17.36
CA LYS A 183 25.73 0.05 17.09
C LYS A 183 26.45 -1.30 17.04
N SER A 184 25.86 -2.35 17.61
CA SER A 184 26.48 -3.67 17.75
C SER A 184 25.78 -4.76 16.93
N ALA A 185 24.68 -4.46 16.24
CA ALA A 185 24.03 -5.47 15.40
C ALA A 185 24.83 -5.75 14.12
N SER A 186 24.70 -6.96 13.60
CA SER A 186 25.23 -7.35 12.28
C SER A 186 24.30 -8.40 11.66
N PRO A 187 24.29 -8.56 10.33
CA PRO A 187 23.61 -9.70 9.72
C PRO A 187 24.22 -11.02 10.22
N HIS A 188 23.40 -12.06 10.35
CA HIS A 188 23.91 -13.43 10.58
C HIS A 188 24.46 -14.04 9.29
N HIS A 189 25.23 -15.13 9.40
CA HIS A 189 25.88 -15.76 8.24
C HIS A 189 24.90 -16.17 7.14
N GLY A 190 23.75 -16.76 7.49
CA GLY A 190 22.70 -17.12 6.55
C GLY A 190 22.20 -15.94 5.71
N PHE A 191 22.04 -14.77 6.33
CA PHE A 191 21.66 -13.53 5.64
C PHE A 191 22.71 -13.10 4.62
N ALA A 192 23.98 -13.12 5.01
CA ALA A 192 25.09 -12.79 4.11
C ALA A 192 25.25 -13.84 2.98
N ALA A 193 25.04 -15.12 3.28
CA ALA A 193 25.11 -16.22 2.33
C ALA A 193 24.03 -16.11 1.24
N TYR A 194 22.81 -15.67 1.60
CA TYR A 194 21.75 -15.40 0.63
C TYR A 194 22.20 -14.39 -0.43
N TYR A 195 22.68 -13.22 -0.02
CA TYR A 195 23.12 -12.19 -0.97
C TYR A 195 24.39 -12.58 -1.73
N THR A 196 25.30 -13.34 -1.09
CA THR A 196 26.48 -13.90 -1.74
C THR A 196 26.09 -14.87 -2.86
N PHE A 197 25.09 -15.73 -2.62
CA PHE A 197 24.54 -16.61 -3.64
C PHE A 197 23.95 -15.80 -4.79
N VAL A 198 23.10 -14.82 -4.50
CA VAL A 198 22.45 -13.97 -5.52
C VAL A 198 23.48 -13.27 -6.40
N GLU A 199 24.54 -12.68 -5.82
CA GLU A 199 25.54 -11.93 -6.56
C GLU A 199 26.56 -12.82 -7.29
N LYS A 200 27.13 -13.81 -6.60
CA LYS A 200 28.33 -14.51 -7.08
C LYS A 200 28.04 -15.87 -7.70
N ILE A 201 26.99 -16.55 -7.26
CA ILE A 201 26.67 -17.93 -7.67
C ILE A 201 25.57 -17.92 -8.74
N PHE A 202 24.40 -17.38 -8.41
CA PHE A 202 23.31 -17.18 -9.36
C PHE A 202 23.68 -16.11 -10.41
N GLN A 203 24.48 -15.12 -10.01
CA GLN A 203 24.93 -14.01 -10.87
C GLN A 203 23.74 -13.21 -11.42
N ALA A 204 22.87 -12.76 -10.52
CA ALA A 204 21.75 -11.89 -10.87
C ALA A 204 22.23 -10.63 -11.59
N ASP A 205 21.53 -10.28 -12.68
CA ASP A 205 21.69 -9.00 -13.38
C ASP A 205 20.91 -7.88 -12.70
N ALA A 206 19.84 -8.24 -11.99
CA ALA A 206 19.06 -7.36 -11.15
C ALA A 206 18.43 -8.14 -10.00
N VAL A 207 18.15 -7.45 -8.89
CA VAL A 207 17.33 -7.98 -7.79
C VAL A 207 16.07 -7.14 -7.64
N LEU A 208 14.93 -7.81 -7.52
CA LEU A 208 13.63 -7.22 -7.27
C LEU A 208 13.15 -7.63 -5.88
N HIS A 209 13.05 -6.66 -4.98
CA HIS A 209 12.48 -6.87 -3.66
C HIS A 209 10.98 -6.56 -3.68
N PHE A 210 10.19 -7.43 -3.07
CA PHE A 210 8.75 -7.21 -2.87
C PHE A 210 8.47 -6.87 -1.41
N GLY A 211 7.87 -5.69 -1.20
CA GLY A 211 7.27 -5.33 0.08
C GLY A 211 7.96 -4.20 0.82
N THR A 212 7.26 -3.73 1.85
CA THR A 212 7.75 -2.78 2.85
C THR A 212 8.49 -3.59 3.94
N HIS A 213 9.52 -2.99 4.55
CA HIS A 213 10.34 -3.63 5.61
C HIS A 213 11.38 -4.67 5.16
N GLY A 214 12.05 -4.45 4.03
CA GLY A 214 13.23 -5.24 3.69
C GLY A 214 14.31 -5.07 4.77
N SER A 215 14.81 -6.15 5.36
CA SER A 215 15.78 -6.00 6.45
C SER A 215 17.14 -5.45 5.99
N LEU A 216 17.44 -5.57 4.69
CA LEU A 216 18.66 -5.09 4.03
C LEU A 216 18.91 -3.59 4.27
N GLU A 217 17.92 -2.73 4.02
CA GLU A 217 18.09 -1.28 4.17
C GLU A 217 18.25 -0.85 5.62
N PHE A 218 17.73 -1.62 6.59
CA PHE A 218 17.83 -1.32 8.02
C PHE A 218 19.09 -1.91 8.67
N MET A 219 19.91 -2.67 7.93
CA MET A 219 21.16 -3.23 8.43
C MET A 219 22.10 -2.12 8.94
N PRO A 220 22.88 -2.36 10.01
CA PRO A 220 23.72 -1.33 10.63
C PRO A 220 24.73 -0.68 9.66
N GLY A 221 24.87 0.63 9.81
CA GLY A 221 25.66 1.48 8.92
C GLY A 221 25.18 2.94 8.93
N LYS A 222 25.88 3.80 8.20
CA LYS A 222 25.57 5.24 8.07
C LYS A 222 24.15 5.47 7.56
N GLN A 223 23.51 6.58 7.94
CA GLN A 223 22.13 6.91 7.52
C GLN A 223 21.98 7.17 6.01
N VAL A 224 23.01 7.75 5.38
CA VAL A 224 23.07 8.05 3.94
C VAL A 224 24.55 8.09 3.53
N GLY A 225 24.84 7.83 2.25
CA GLY A 225 26.22 7.85 1.75
C GLY A 225 27.05 6.72 2.34
N MET A 226 26.65 5.48 2.03
CA MET A 226 27.27 4.29 2.62
C MET A 226 28.79 4.27 2.40
N SER A 227 29.49 3.62 3.34
CA SER A 227 30.91 3.27 3.20
C SER A 227 31.07 1.76 3.12
N ASP A 228 32.30 1.31 2.85
CA ASP A 228 32.70 -0.10 2.84
C ASP A 228 32.48 -0.82 4.19
N ALA A 229 32.38 -0.07 5.29
CA ALA A 229 32.01 -0.60 6.61
C ALA A 229 30.48 -0.74 6.84
N CYS A 230 29.63 -0.34 5.90
CA CYS A 230 28.17 -0.40 6.05
C CYS A 230 27.64 -1.72 5.50
N PHE A 231 26.92 -2.49 6.29
CA PHE A 231 26.38 -3.78 5.84
C PHE A 231 25.44 -3.70 4.64
N PRO A 232 24.52 -2.71 4.51
CA PRO A 232 23.70 -2.58 3.31
C PRO A 232 24.53 -2.52 2.01
N ASP A 233 25.67 -1.85 2.05
CA ASP A 233 26.60 -1.70 0.92
C ASP A 233 27.26 -3.03 0.55
N SER A 234 27.77 -3.74 1.57
CA SER A 234 28.45 -5.03 1.41
C SER A 234 27.51 -6.16 1.00
N LEU A 235 26.26 -6.14 1.47
CA LEU A 235 25.26 -7.17 1.20
C LEU A 235 24.73 -7.07 -0.23
N ILE A 236 24.21 -5.91 -0.63
CA ILE A 236 23.64 -5.76 -1.99
C ILE A 236 24.71 -5.68 -3.08
N GLY A 237 25.92 -5.25 -2.68
CA GLY A 237 27.05 -5.08 -3.57
C GLY A 237 26.74 -4.15 -4.75
N ASN A 238 27.02 -4.65 -5.95
CA ASN A 238 26.92 -3.87 -7.18
C ASN A 238 25.67 -4.19 -8.02
N ILE A 239 24.77 -5.03 -7.52
CA ILE A 239 23.58 -5.44 -8.27
C ILE A 239 22.61 -4.26 -8.38
N PRO A 240 22.06 -3.99 -9.58
CA PRO A 240 20.89 -3.14 -9.75
C PRO A 240 19.75 -3.61 -8.84
N ASN A 241 19.35 -2.75 -7.91
CA ASN A 241 18.38 -3.07 -6.88
C ASN A 241 17.06 -2.36 -7.17
N ILE A 242 16.01 -3.13 -7.40
CA ILE A 242 14.66 -2.65 -7.75
C ILE A 242 13.74 -3.07 -6.61
N TYR A 243 12.81 -2.18 -6.24
CA TYR A 243 11.82 -2.43 -5.20
C TYR A 243 10.43 -2.13 -5.72
N TYR A 244 9.47 -2.99 -5.43
CA TYR A 244 8.07 -2.59 -5.38
C TYR A 244 7.77 -2.04 -3.98
N TYR A 245 7.40 -0.76 -3.92
CA TYR A 245 7.09 -0.05 -2.67
C TYR A 245 5.67 0.51 -2.71
N ALA A 246 4.96 0.49 -1.58
CA ALA A 246 3.63 1.08 -1.52
C ALA A 246 3.72 2.60 -1.71
N ALA A 247 2.82 3.17 -2.52
CA ALA A 247 2.83 4.60 -2.84
C ALA A 247 2.68 5.50 -1.60
N ASN A 248 2.08 4.99 -0.53
CA ASN A 248 1.88 5.67 0.74
C ASN A 248 3.06 5.65 1.70
N ASN A 249 4.10 4.87 1.43
CA ASN A 249 5.24 4.76 2.34
C ASN A 249 6.50 5.41 1.74
N PRO A 250 6.49 6.73 1.45
CA PRO A 250 7.63 7.41 0.85
C PRO A 250 8.80 7.53 1.84
N SER A 251 8.53 7.52 3.15
CA SER A 251 9.53 7.66 4.20
C SER A 251 10.48 6.45 4.20
N GLU A 252 9.96 5.22 4.26
CA GLU A 252 10.79 4.02 4.19
C GLU A 252 11.32 3.76 2.78
N ALA A 253 10.55 4.07 1.73
CA ALA A 253 11.08 4.02 0.35
C ALA A 253 12.33 4.90 0.20
N THR A 254 12.37 6.05 0.88
CA THR A 254 13.54 6.93 0.91
C THR A 254 14.71 6.30 1.65
N VAL A 255 14.47 5.51 2.70
CA VAL A 255 15.52 4.75 3.41
C VAL A 255 16.14 3.71 2.46
N ALA A 256 15.33 2.94 1.74
CA ALA A 256 15.80 1.98 0.74
C ALA A 256 16.64 2.67 -0.36
N LYS A 257 16.16 3.79 -0.92
CA LYS A 257 16.93 4.61 -1.88
C LYS A 257 18.30 5.04 -1.33
N ARG A 258 18.35 5.46 -0.06
CA ARG A 258 19.55 6.02 0.56
C ARG A 258 20.55 5.00 1.06
N ARG A 259 20.10 3.80 1.44
CA ARG A 259 20.91 2.79 2.11
C ARG A 259 21.18 1.54 1.29
N SER A 260 20.28 1.16 0.38
CA SER A 260 20.41 -0.05 -0.45
C SER A 260 20.46 0.23 -1.96
N TYR A 261 20.53 1.51 -2.36
CA TYR A 261 20.58 1.93 -3.76
C TYR A 261 19.35 1.52 -4.57
N ALA A 262 18.20 1.37 -3.90
CA ALA A 262 16.98 0.91 -4.51
C ALA A 262 16.43 1.91 -5.54
N ASN A 263 15.97 1.40 -6.67
CA ASN A 263 15.02 2.07 -7.54
C ASN A 263 13.61 1.61 -7.17
N THR A 264 12.79 2.52 -6.63
CA THR A 264 11.47 2.18 -6.08
C THR A 264 10.37 2.43 -7.11
N ILE A 265 9.75 1.36 -7.58
CA ILE A 265 8.54 1.38 -8.39
C ILE A 265 7.36 1.37 -7.41
N SER A 266 6.48 2.36 -7.51
CA SER A 266 5.32 2.47 -6.63
C SER A 266 4.22 1.50 -7.07
N TYR A 267 3.58 0.82 -6.12
CA TYR A 267 2.30 0.16 -6.33
C TYR A 267 1.20 0.82 -5.50
N LEU A 268 -0.04 0.69 -5.95
CA LEU A 268 -1.22 1.19 -5.24
C LEU A 268 -1.54 0.25 -4.06
N THR A 269 -1.82 0.78 -2.87
CA THR A 269 -2.44 -0.08 -1.86
C THR A 269 -3.89 -0.37 -2.24
N PRO A 270 -4.49 -1.42 -1.67
CA PRO A 270 -5.84 -1.79 -1.95
C PRO A 270 -6.78 -0.61 -1.80
N PRO A 271 -7.74 -0.52 -2.70
CA PRO A 271 -8.85 0.41 -2.59
C PRO A 271 -9.48 0.28 -1.21
N ALA A 272 -9.66 1.43 -0.55
CA ALA A 272 -10.28 1.45 0.75
C ALA A 272 -11.78 1.23 0.60
N GLU A 273 -12.33 0.28 1.36
CA GLU A 273 -13.77 0.12 1.51
C GLU A 273 -14.24 0.77 2.80
N ASN A 274 -15.53 1.08 2.86
CA ASN A 274 -16.17 1.45 4.11
C ASN A 274 -16.26 0.22 5.01
N ALA A 275 -15.86 0.36 6.28
CA ALA A 275 -15.90 -0.72 7.27
C ALA A 275 -17.31 -1.34 7.40
N GLY A 276 -18.34 -0.53 7.13
CA GLY A 276 -19.73 -0.95 7.23
C GLY A 276 -20.15 -1.18 8.68
N LEU A 277 -21.36 -1.74 8.84
CA LEU A 277 -21.91 -2.10 10.16
C LEU A 277 -22.17 -3.60 10.22
N TYR A 278 -21.85 -4.21 11.35
CA TYR A 278 -22.04 -5.64 11.59
C TYR A 278 -22.72 -5.91 12.93
N LYS A 279 -23.46 -7.02 13.00
CA LYS A 279 -24.08 -7.54 14.23
C LYS A 279 -24.88 -6.44 15.00
N GLY A 280 -24.51 -6.18 16.25
CA GLY A 280 -25.20 -5.22 17.11
C GLY A 280 -25.17 -3.78 16.59
N LEU A 281 -24.10 -3.38 15.87
CA LEU A 281 -24.01 -2.03 15.29
C LEU A 281 -25.02 -1.83 14.16
N LYS A 282 -25.29 -2.88 13.37
CA LYS A 282 -26.33 -2.85 12.33
C LYS A 282 -27.72 -2.74 12.95
N GLN A 283 -28.00 -3.52 14.01
CA GLN A 283 -29.26 -3.43 14.76
C GLN A 283 -29.45 -2.02 15.35
N LEU A 284 -28.39 -1.43 15.89
CA LEU A 284 -28.43 -0.07 16.42
C LEU A 284 -28.78 0.97 15.34
N SER A 285 -28.22 0.85 14.14
CA SER A 285 -28.55 1.73 13.01
C SER A 285 -30.02 1.60 12.57
N GLU A 286 -30.59 0.39 12.60
CA GLU A 286 -32.02 0.16 12.31
C GLU A 286 -32.94 0.81 13.38
N LEU A 287 -32.53 0.76 14.66
CA LEU A 287 -33.25 1.43 15.76
C LEU A 287 -33.20 2.96 15.61
N ILE A 288 -32.03 3.51 15.26
CA ILE A 288 -31.86 4.95 14.99
C ILE A 288 -32.72 5.38 13.79
N SER A 289 -32.73 4.59 12.72
CA SER A 289 -33.58 4.85 11.54
C SER A 289 -35.07 4.88 11.92
N SER A 290 -35.49 3.97 12.80
CA SER A 290 -36.86 3.91 13.31
C SER A 290 -37.24 5.13 14.16
N TYR A 291 -36.27 5.74 14.84
CA TYR A 291 -36.48 6.93 15.69
C TYR A 291 -37.16 8.09 14.95
N GLN A 292 -36.76 8.39 13.71
CA GLN A 292 -37.34 9.50 12.93
C GLN A 292 -38.86 9.39 12.79
N SER A 293 -39.39 8.17 12.60
CA SER A 293 -40.83 7.92 12.48
C SER A 293 -41.56 7.86 13.83
N LEU A 294 -40.84 7.56 14.91
CA LEU A 294 -41.42 7.30 16.23
C LEU A 294 -41.25 8.46 17.22
N LYS A 295 -40.33 9.41 16.96
CA LYS A 295 -39.94 10.47 17.92
C LYS A 295 -41.10 11.36 18.36
N ASP A 296 -42.02 11.67 17.44
CA ASP A 296 -43.19 12.53 17.68
C ASP A 296 -44.41 11.74 18.15
N THR A 297 -44.27 10.42 18.28
CA THR A 297 -45.31 9.53 18.81
C THR A 297 -45.11 9.28 20.30
N GLY A 298 -46.13 8.74 20.98
CA GLY A 298 -45.99 8.29 22.37
C GLY A 298 -44.93 7.20 22.60
N ARG A 299 -44.34 6.64 21.53
CA ARG A 299 -43.28 5.61 21.59
C ARG A 299 -41.86 6.18 21.56
N GLY A 300 -41.68 7.50 21.39
CA GLY A 300 -40.38 8.17 21.37
C GLY A 300 -39.45 7.83 22.56
N PRO A 301 -39.92 7.81 23.83
CA PRO A 301 -39.08 7.42 24.96
C PRO A 301 -38.61 5.97 24.89
N GLN A 302 -39.48 5.05 24.46
CA GLN A 302 -39.20 3.60 24.45
C GLN A 302 -38.10 3.27 23.45
N ILE A 303 -38.16 3.85 22.24
CA ILE A 303 -37.13 3.63 21.21
C ILE A 303 -35.76 4.20 21.64
N VAL A 304 -35.73 5.33 22.36
CA VAL A 304 -34.47 5.89 22.90
C VAL A 304 -33.87 4.96 23.95
N SER A 305 -34.68 4.38 24.83
CA SER A 305 -34.21 3.38 25.80
C SER A 305 -33.62 2.15 25.10
N SER A 306 -34.25 1.66 24.03
CA SER A 306 -33.70 0.58 23.21
C SER A 306 -32.36 0.96 22.55
N ILE A 307 -32.26 2.17 21.97
CA ILE A 307 -31.02 2.69 21.38
C ILE A 307 -29.91 2.74 22.43
N VAL A 308 -30.17 3.28 23.62
CA VAL A 308 -29.18 3.40 24.70
C VAL A 308 -28.71 2.01 25.18
N SER A 309 -29.64 1.07 25.37
CA SER A 309 -29.28 -0.28 25.83
C SER A 309 -28.46 -1.04 24.78
N THR A 310 -28.85 -0.98 23.50
CA THR A 310 -28.08 -1.57 22.41
C THR A 310 -26.72 -0.88 22.20
N ALA A 311 -26.63 0.45 22.40
CA ALA A 311 -25.37 1.18 22.36
C ALA A 311 -24.41 0.74 23.48
N LYS A 312 -24.90 0.56 24.72
CA LYS A 312 -24.13 0.00 25.84
C LYS A 312 -23.65 -1.43 25.54
N GLN A 313 -24.49 -2.27 24.94
CA GLN A 313 -24.08 -3.63 24.51
C GLN A 313 -22.98 -3.60 23.44
N CYS A 314 -22.94 -2.57 22.61
CA CYS A 314 -21.89 -2.35 21.62
C CYS A 314 -20.64 -1.65 22.20
N ASN A 315 -20.60 -1.37 23.52
CA ASN A 315 -19.55 -0.61 24.22
C ASN A 315 -19.41 0.86 23.78
N LEU A 316 -20.43 1.44 23.13
CA LEU A 316 -20.39 2.84 22.69
C LEU A 316 -20.58 3.83 23.85
N ASP A 317 -20.85 3.36 25.06
CA ASP A 317 -20.87 4.15 26.30
C ASP A 317 -19.49 4.73 26.67
N LYS A 318 -18.41 4.14 26.11
CA LYS A 318 -17.03 4.65 26.27
C LYS A 318 -16.71 5.79 25.31
N ASP A 319 -17.42 5.87 24.18
CA ASP A 319 -17.22 6.86 23.13
C ASP A 319 -18.22 8.02 23.24
N VAL A 320 -19.44 7.71 23.67
CA VAL A 320 -20.55 8.65 23.78
C VAL A 320 -21.08 8.62 25.21
N PRO A 321 -21.24 9.78 25.89
CA PRO A 321 -21.89 9.81 27.20
C PRO A 321 -23.36 9.42 27.03
N LEU A 322 -23.72 8.25 27.57
CA LEU A 322 -25.07 7.72 27.54
C LEU A 322 -25.78 7.93 28.89
N PRO A 323 -27.09 8.23 28.89
CA PRO A 323 -27.88 8.34 30.11
C PRO A 323 -28.00 6.99 30.85
N GLU A 324 -28.44 7.04 32.10
CA GLU A 324 -28.74 5.82 32.85
C GLU A 324 -30.01 5.13 32.33
N GLU A 325 -30.07 3.81 32.46
CA GLU A 325 -31.24 3.08 31.98
C GLU A 325 -32.49 3.44 32.80
N GLY A 326 -33.55 3.91 32.12
CA GLY A 326 -34.81 4.30 32.74
C GLY A 326 -34.96 5.79 33.06
N GLU A 327 -33.97 6.63 32.70
CA GLU A 327 -34.05 8.08 32.86
C GLU A 327 -35.04 8.71 31.85
N GLU A 328 -35.96 9.56 32.34
CA GLU A 328 -36.90 10.28 31.49
C GLU A 328 -36.27 11.56 30.92
N LEU A 329 -35.87 11.51 29.65
CA LEU A 329 -35.29 12.66 28.97
C LEU A 329 -36.36 13.55 28.30
N PRO A 330 -36.19 14.88 28.29
CA PRO A 330 -36.95 15.80 27.43
C PRO A 330 -36.74 15.50 25.93
N PRO A 331 -37.68 15.85 25.04
CA PRO A 331 -37.57 15.59 23.60
C PRO A 331 -36.26 16.07 22.95
N LYS A 332 -35.81 17.29 23.28
CA LYS A 332 -34.56 17.86 22.75
C LYS A 332 -33.30 17.09 23.20
N GLU A 333 -33.32 16.55 24.41
CA GLU A 333 -32.19 15.78 24.94
C GLU A 333 -32.18 14.36 24.35
N ARG A 334 -33.36 13.78 24.08
CA ARG A 334 -33.47 12.53 23.32
C ARG A 334 -32.87 12.65 21.93
N ASP A 335 -33.21 13.71 21.20
CA ASP A 335 -32.64 13.99 19.88
C ASP A 335 -31.12 14.09 19.94
N LEU A 336 -30.58 14.74 20.98
CA LEU A 336 -29.14 14.90 21.16
C LEU A 336 -28.43 13.58 21.48
N VAL A 337 -29.02 12.73 22.34
CA VAL A 337 -28.47 11.39 22.65
C VAL A 337 -28.46 10.53 21.39
N VAL A 338 -29.59 10.47 20.68
CA VAL A 338 -29.68 9.71 19.42
C VAL A 338 -28.71 10.26 18.39
N GLY A 339 -28.60 11.58 18.25
CA GLY A 339 -27.68 12.21 17.32
C GLY A 339 -26.20 11.91 17.62
N LYS A 340 -25.77 11.90 18.88
CA LYS A 340 -24.39 11.53 19.24
C LYS A 340 -24.08 10.06 18.95
N VAL A 341 -24.99 9.15 19.31
CA VAL A 341 -24.84 7.72 18.99
C VAL A 341 -24.83 7.53 17.47
N TYR A 342 -25.66 8.26 16.75
CA TYR A 342 -25.74 8.18 15.31
C TYR A 342 -24.47 8.67 14.64
N ALA A 343 -23.92 9.81 15.08
CA ALA A 343 -22.65 10.32 14.60
C ALA A 343 -21.54 9.28 14.77
N LYS A 344 -21.47 8.61 15.93
CA LYS A 344 -20.47 7.56 16.17
C LYS A 344 -20.67 6.33 15.29
N ILE A 345 -21.92 5.93 15.05
CA ILE A 345 -22.25 4.84 14.11
C ILE A 345 -21.85 5.21 12.68
N MET A 346 -22.12 6.43 12.25
CA MET A 346 -21.71 6.94 10.94
C MET A 346 -20.18 7.00 10.81
N GLU A 347 -19.46 7.42 11.85
CA GLU A 347 -18.00 7.39 11.88
C GLU A 347 -17.48 5.97 11.66
N ILE A 348 -18.03 4.98 12.38
CA ILE A 348 -17.62 3.57 12.21
C ILE A 348 -17.96 3.08 10.80
N GLU A 349 -19.18 3.30 10.33
CA GLU A 349 -19.64 2.82 9.02
C GLU A 349 -18.84 3.45 7.88
N SER A 350 -18.58 4.75 7.95
CA SER A 350 -17.88 5.51 6.90
C SER A 350 -16.37 5.45 7.01
N ARG A 351 -15.81 4.91 8.11
CA ARG A 351 -14.37 4.70 8.23
C ARG A 351 -13.88 3.86 7.07
N LEU A 352 -12.87 4.39 6.39
CA LEU A 352 -12.24 3.74 5.26
C LEU A 352 -11.09 2.89 5.73
N LEU A 353 -11.10 1.63 5.32
CA LEU A 353 -10.04 0.69 5.57
C LEU A 353 -9.69 0.04 4.23
N PRO A 354 -8.41 -0.14 3.90
CA PRO A 354 -8.03 -1.07 2.83
C PRO A 354 -8.59 -2.47 3.13
N CYS A 355 -9.51 -2.93 2.29
CA CYS A 355 -10.15 -4.23 2.40
C CYS A 355 -9.58 -5.15 1.32
N GLY A 356 -8.64 -6.02 1.71
CA GLY A 356 -8.00 -6.97 0.81
C GLY A 356 -6.50 -6.70 0.63
N LEU A 357 -5.96 -7.21 -0.46
CA LEU A 357 -4.54 -7.14 -0.81
C LEU A 357 -4.40 -6.82 -2.30
N HIS A 358 -3.43 -5.97 -2.63
CA HIS A 358 -3.15 -5.57 -4.00
C HIS A 358 -2.41 -6.68 -4.74
N VAL A 359 -2.66 -6.81 -6.05
CA VAL A 359 -1.90 -7.70 -6.93
C VAL A 359 -1.26 -6.84 -8.01
N ILE A 360 0.07 -6.85 -8.08
CA ILE A 360 0.79 -6.06 -9.09
C ILE A 360 0.37 -6.48 -10.49
N GLY A 361 0.04 -5.49 -11.31
CA GLY A 361 -0.44 -5.68 -12.68
C GLY A 361 -1.94 -5.97 -12.82
N GLU A 362 -2.70 -5.97 -11.73
CA GLU A 362 -4.16 -6.10 -11.77
C GLU A 362 -4.83 -4.73 -11.56
N PRO A 363 -5.67 -4.25 -12.50
CA PRO A 363 -6.39 -3.00 -12.32
C PRO A 363 -7.53 -3.16 -11.29
N PRO A 364 -7.90 -2.09 -10.57
CA PRO A 364 -8.98 -2.16 -9.59
C PRO A 364 -10.34 -2.44 -10.23
N SER A 365 -11.21 -3.09 -9.47
CA SER A 365 -12.61 -3.28 -9.83
C SER A 365 -13.39 -1.96 -9.83
N ALA A 366 -14.60 -1.95 -10.40
CA ALA A 366 -15.44 -0.75 -10.39
C ALA A 366 -15.80 -0.27 -8.98
N ILE A 367 -16.11 -1.21 -8.09
CA ILE A 367 -16.49 -0.92 -6.70
C ILE A 367 -15.32 -0.27 -5.98
N GLU A 368 -14.14 -0.83 -6.19
CA GLU A 368 -12.88 -0.35 -5.66
C GLU A 368 -12.53 1.07 -6.14
N ALA A 369 -12.65 1.32 -7.44
CA ALA A 369 -12.41 2.64 -8.01
C ALA A 369 -13.43 3.69 -7.51
N VAL A 370 -14.70 3.31 -7.32
CA VAL A 370 -15.72 4.20 -6.73
C VAL A 370 -15.30 4.64 -5.34
N ALA A 371 -14.89 3.72 -4.47
CA ALA A 371 -14.56 4.05 -3.10
C ALA A 371 -13.36 5.02 -3.01
N THR A 372 -12.32 4.81 -3.82
CA THR A 372 -11.21 5.76 -3.95
C THR A 372 -11.68 7.13 -4.45
N LEU A 373 -12.48 7.18 -5.52
CA LEU A 373 -12.96 8.44 -6.09
C LEU A 373 -13.89 9.22 -5.16
N VAL A 374 -14.70 8.54 -4.34
CA VAL A 374 -15.54 9.18 -3.32
C VAL A 374 -14.72 10.04 -2.37
N ASN A 375 -13.53 9.56 -1.99
CA ASN A 375 -12.65 10.30 -1.10
C ASN A 375 -11.95 11.46 -1.78
N ILE A 376 -11.44 11.23 -3.00
CA ILE A 376 -10.85 12.28 -3.84
C ILE A 376 -11.86 13.41 -4.06
N ALA A 377 -13.13 13.07 -4.27
CA ALA A 377 -14.22 14.02 -4.45
C ALA A 377 -14.64 14.74 -3.16
N ALA A 378 -14.27 14.23 -1.99
CA ALA A 378 -14.65 14.79 -0.70
C ALA A 378 -13.66 15.84 -0.17
N LEU A 379 -12.79 16.38 -1.04
CA LEU A 379 -11.77 17.37 -0.71
C LEU A 379 -11.90 18.60 -1.62
N ASP A 380 -11.80 19.79 -1.03
CA ASP A 380 -11.68 21.03 -1.79
C ASP A 380 -10.24 21.18 -2.31
N ARG A 381 -10.08 21.63 -3.55
CA ARG A 381 -8.77 21.91 -4.17
C ARG A 381 -8.79 23.33 -4.74
N PRO A 382 -8.66 24.35 -3.89
CA PRO A 382 -8.80 25.74 -4.30
C PRO A 382 -7.75 26.15 -5.35
N GLU A 383 -6.55 25.57 -5.30
CA GLU A 383 -5.47 25.75 -6.27
C GLU A 383 -5.85 25.31 -7.69
N ASP A 384 -6.72 24.31 -7.82
CA ASP A 384 -7.24 23.81 -9.10
C ASP A 384 -8.64 24.38 -9.43
N GLY A 385 -9.22 25.21 -8.56
CA GLY A 385 -10.60 25.70 -8.69
C GLY A 385 -11.66 24.60 -8.52
N ILE A 386 -11.35 23.51 -7.83
CA ILE A 386 -12.25 22.37 -7.63
C ILE A 386 -12.89 22.47 -6.25
N THR A 387 -14.22 22.44 -6.20
CA THR A 387 -14.98 22.29 -4.96
C THR A 387 -15.33 20.81 -4.75
N SER A 388 -15.24 20.35 -3.51
CA SER A 388 -15.63 19.03 -3.07
C SER A 388 -17.10 18.73 -3.38
N LEU A 389 -17.43 17.48 -3.69
CA LEU A 389 -18.79 17.03 -3.90
C LEU A 389 -19.68 17.27 -2.67
N PRO A 390 -19.24 16.95 -1.43
CA PRO A 390 -20.00 17.32 -0.24
C PRO A 390 -20.25 18.83 -0.12
N GLY A 391 -19.26 19.67 -0.41
CA GLY A 391 -19.40 21.13 -0.43
C GLY A 391 -20.42 21.61 -1.46
N ILE A 392 -20.38 21.07 -2.68
CA ILE A 392 -21.36 21.38 -3.72
C ILE A 392 -22.77 20.98 -3.29
N LEU A 393 -22.94 19.77 -2.73
CA LEU A 393 -24.23 19.24 -2.29
C LEU A 393 -24.80 20.03 -1.10
N ALA A 394 -23.98 20.39 -0.12
CA ALA A 394 -24.39 21.20 1.03
C ALA A 394 -24.91 22.58 0.59
N ALA A 395 -24.22 23.23 -0.35
CA ALA A 395 -24.61 24.54 -0.85
C ALA A 395 -26.00 24.55 -1.50
N THR A 396 -26.45 23.43 -2.09
CA THR A 396 -27.79 23.33 -2.71
C THR A 396 -28.94 23.49 -1.71
N VAL A 397 -28.71 23.14 -0.45
CA VAL A 397 -29.68 23.26 0.63
C VAL A 397 -29.41 24.49 1.50
N GLY A 398 -28.59 25.43 1.01
CA GLY A 398 -28.24 26.66 1.72
C GLY A 398 -27.40 26.44 2.96
N ARG A 399 -26.61 25.35 3.00
CA ARG A 399 -25.73 25.01 4.12
C ARG A 399 -24.28 25.06 3.68
N ASP A 400 -23.42 25.40 4.63
CA ASP A 400 -21.98 25.23 4.51
C ASP A 400 -21.58 23.85 5.05
N ILE A 401 -20.68 23.15 4.36
CA ILE A 401 -20.32 21.77 4.71
C ILE A 401 -19.57 21.69 6.05
N GLU A 402 -18.78 22.71 6.39
CA GLU A 402 -18.07 22.77 7.69
C GLU A 402 -19.05 22.92 8.84
N ASP A 403 -20.12 23.70 8.67
CA ASP A 403 -21.16 23.82 9.68
C ASP A 403 -21.94 22.51 9.86
N VAL A 404 -22.10 21.73 8.79
CA VAL A 404 -22.71 20.39 8.86
C VAL A 404 -21.80 19.42 9.61
N TYR A 405 -20.48 19.43 9.35
CA TYR A 405 -19.52 18.62 10.11
C TYR A 405 -19.54 18.98 11.60
N ARG A 406 -19.38 20.26 11.95
CA ARG A 406 -19.43 20.72 13.36
C ARG A 406 -20.76 20.41 14.05
N GLY A 407 -21.86 20.45 13.31
CA GLY A 407 -23.18 20.08 13.81
C GLY A 407 -23.30 18.59 14.08
N SER A 408 -22.77 17.77 13.18
CA SER A 408 -22.68 16.32 13.32
C SER A 408 -21.83 15.93 14.53
N ASP A 409 -20.67 16.54 14.74
CA ASP A 409 -19.78 16.26 15.89
C ASP A 409 -20.44 16.59 17.23
N LYS A 410 -21.29 17.62 17.25
CA LYS A 410 -22.10 17.99 18.42
C LYS A 410 -23.29 17.05 18.64
N GLY A 411 -23.56 16.14 17.71
CA GLY A 411 -24.71 15.23 17.74
C GLY A 411 -26.03 15.93 17.41
N ILE A 412 -26.02 17.03 16.65
CA ILE A 412 -27.24 17.69 16.19
C ILE A 412 -27.90 16.78 15.15
N LEU A 413 -28.99 16.10 15.52
CA LEU A 413 -29.61 15.06 14.69
C LEU A 413 -29.92 15.49 13.25
N ALA A 414 -30.35 16.74 13.05
CA ALA A 414 -30.62 17.28 11.73
C ALA A 414 -29.36 17.40 10.85
N ASP A 415 -28.21 17.71 11.46
CA ASP A 415 -26.93 17.83 10.76
C ASP A 415 -26.29 16.46 10.52
N VAL A 416 -26.41 15.52 11.47
CA VAL A 416 -26.00 14.12 11.28
C VAL A 416 -26.77 13.49 10.10
N GLU A 417 -28.09 13.70 10.06
CA GLU A 417 -28.93 13.19 8.97
C GLU A 417 -28.63 13.88 7.63
N LEU A 418 -28.36 15.18 7.65
CA LEU A 418 -27.95 15.91 6.45
C LEU A 418 -26.61 15.39 5.92
N LEU A 419 -25.63 15.18 6.80
CA LEU A 419 -24.33 14.63 6.45
C LEU A 419 -24.46 13.24 5.80
N ARG A 420 -25.26 12.34 6.40
CA ARG A 420 -25.55 11.03 5.80
C ARG A 420 -26.11 11.14 4.39
N GLN A 421 -27.10 11.99 4.19
CA GLN A 421 -27.72 12.19 2.87
C GLN A 421 -26.72 12.74 1.85
N ILE A 422 -25.81 13.63 2.26
CA ILE A 422 -24.72 14.14 1.40
C ILE A 422 -23.77 13.00 1.04
N THR A 423 -23.38 12.17 2.00
CA THR A 423 -22.48 11.02 1.78
C THR A 423 -23.10 9.99 0.81
N GLU A 424 -24.37 9.64 0.99
CA GLU A 424 -25.09 8.73 0.10
C GLU A 424 -25.23 9.28 -1.32
N ALA A 425 -25.58 10.56 -1.44
CA ALA A 425 -25.67 11.22 -2.73
C ALA A 425 -24.32 11.30 -3.45
N SER A 426 -23.24 11.56 -2.69
CA SER A 426 -21.87 11.57 -3.22
C SER A 426 -21.47 10.19 -3.76
N ARG A 427 -21.70 9.14 -2.98
CA ARG A 427 -21.42 7.74 -3.40
C ARG A 427 -22.21 7.38 -4.65
N GLY A 428 -23.52 7.59 -4.66
CA GLY A 428 -24.35 7.21 -5.80
C GLY A 428 -24.04 8.00 -7.08
N ALA A 429 -23.70 9.28 -6.98
CA ALA A 429 -23.26 10.08 -8.12
C ALA A 429 -21.95 9.56 -8.73
N ILE A 430 -21.01 9.15 -7.88
CA ILE A 430 -19.70 8.60 -8.31
C ILE A 430 -19.86 7.18 -8.84
N THR A 431 -20.70 6.34 -8.24
CA THR A 431 -21.06 5.02 -8.78
C THR A 431 -21.65 5.16 -10.19
N ALA A 432 -22.62 6.05 -10.38
CA ALA A 432 -23.23 6.28 -11.69
C ALA A 432 -22.21 6.75 -12.74
N PHE A 433 -21.19 7.50 -12.31
CA PHE A 433 -20.07 7.90 -13.16
C PHE A 433 -19.17 6.71 -13.53
N VAL A 434 -18.72 5.92 -12.56
CA VAL A 434 -17.81 4.79 -12.79
C VAL A 434 -18.47 3.67 -13.58
N GLU A 435 -19.74 3.33 -13.32
CA GLU A 435 -20.48 2.29 -14.07
C GLU A 435 -20.58 2.57 -15.58
N LYS A 436 -20.49 3.84 -16.00
CA LYS A 436 -20.44 4.21 -17.42
C LYS A 436 -19.07 3.99 -18.06
N THR A 437 -18.07 3.63 -17.25
CA THR A 437 -16.68 3.42 -17.66
C THR A 437 -16.20 1.98 -17.48
N THR A 438 -17.09 1.03 -17.18
CA THR A 438 -16.75 -0.39 -16.95
C THR A 438 -17.02 -1.29 -18.16
N ASN A 439 -16.30 -2.41 -18.24
CA ASN A 439 -16.58 -3.51 -19.18
C ASN A 439 -17.57 -4.53 -18.60
N SER A 440 -17.91 -5.55 -19.39
CA SER A 440 -18.80 -6.65 -18.99
C SER A 440 -18.29 -7.53 -17.83
N LYS A 441 -17.03 -7.35 -17.41
CA LYS A 441 -16.43 -8.02 -16.24
C LYS A 441 -16.41 -7.13 -14.98
N GLY A 442 -16.99 -5.92 -15.04
CA GLY A 442 -16.99 -4.98 -13.91
C GLY A 442 -15.63 -4.30 -13.67
N GLN A 443 -14.71 -4.38 -14.63
CA GLN A 443 -13.42 -3.69 -14.58
C GLN A 443 -13.53 -2.37 -15.32
N VAL A 444 -12.91 -1.32 -14.81
CA VAL A 444 -12.88 -0.02 -15.47
C VAL A 444 -11.95 -0.10 -16.69
N VAL A 445 -12.42 0.32 -17.87
CA VAL A 445 -11.60 0.31 -19.11
C VAL A 445 -11.93 1.50 -20.00
N ASN A 446 -10.98 1.89 -20.86
CA ASN A 446 -11.19 2.92 -21.89
C ASN A 446 -11.69 4.28 -21.36
N VAL A 447 -11.21 4.69 -20.17
CA VAL A 447 -11.66 5.89 -19.45
C VAL A 447 -11.63 7.14 -20.33
N ALA A 448 -10.55 7.40 -21.08
CA ALA A 448 -10.42 8.59 -21.94
C ALA A 448 -11.48 8.72 -23.05
N ASN A 449 -11.83 7.60 -23.70
CA ASN A 449 -12.86 7.58 -24.76
C ASN A 449 -14.28 7.73 -24.20
N ASN A 450 -14.51 7.28 -22.96
CA ASN A 450 -15.79 7.43 -22.29
C ASN A 450 -15.92 8.84 -21.68
N LEU A 451 -14.83 9.41 -21.14
CA LEU A 451 -14.81 10.75 -20.56
C LEU A 451 -15.16 11.82 -21.60
N SER A 452 -14.55 11.74 -22.78
CA SER A 452 -14.84 12.67 -23.89
C SER A 452 -16.29 12.57 -24.39
N LYS A 453 -16.90 11.38 -24.34
CA LYS A 453 -18.32 11.19 -24.67
C LYS A 453 -19.27 11.73 -23.58
N ILE A 454 -18.90 11.58 -22.31
CA ILE A 454 -19.68 12.04 -21.16
C ILE A 454 -19.62 13.57 -21.02
N LEU A 455 -18.45 14.17 -21.26
CA LEU A 455 -18.21 15.62 -21.20
C LEU A 455 -18.57 16.36 -22.52
N GLY A 456 -18.81 15.63 -23.60
CA GLY A 456 -19.23 16.15 -24.91
C GLY A 456 -20.74 16.40 -25.06
N PHE A 457 -21.17 16.87 -26.23
CA PHE A 457 -22.55 17.30 -26.53
C PHE A 457 -23.59 16.16 -26.74
N GLY A 458 -23.43 14.98 -26.12
CA GLY A 458 -24.16 13.77 -26.52
C GLY A 458 -24.91 12.97 -25.47
N LEU A 459 -24.69 13.17 -24.16
CA LEU A 459 -25.29 12.33 -23.11
C LEU A 459 -25.77 13.17 -21.91
N SER A 460 -26.80 12.68 -21.22
CA SER A 460 -27.15 13.16 -19.88
C SER A 460 -26.02 12.78 -18.92
N GLU A 461 -25.42 13.78 -18.27
CA GLU A 461 -24.40 13.59 -17.23
C GLU A 461 -24.89 12.57 -16.17
N PRO A 462 -24.21 11.42 -15.99
CA PRO A 462 -24.72 10.33 -15.14
C PRO A 462 -24.96 10.76 -13.69
N TRP A 463 -24.06 11.59 -13.15
CA TRP A 463 -24.19 12.15 -11.81
C TRP A 463 -25.40 13.10 -11.70
N VAL A 464 -25.69 13.91 -12.72
CA VAL A 464 -26.88 14.79 -12.73
C VAL A 464 -28.16 13.96 -12.81
N GLN A 465 -28.16 12.90 -13.63
CA GLN A 465 -29.30 11.99 -13.72
C GLN A 465 -29.57 11.32 -12.36
N TYR A 466 -28.53 10.84 -11.67
CA TYR A 466 -28.67 10.26 -10.34
C TYR A 466 -29.20 11.29 -9.33
N LEU A 467 -28.58 12.48 -9.27
CA LEU A 467 -28.97 13.53 -8.31
C LEU A 467 -30.38 14.07 -8.57
N SER A 468 -30.95 13.91 -9.77
CA SER A 468 -32.32 14.34 -10.09
C SER A 468 -33.40 13.64 -9.26
N ALA A 469 -33.10 12.45 -8.74
CA ALA A 469 -33.97 11.70 -7.83
C ALA A 469 -33.74 12.05 -6.34
N THR A 470 -32.83 12.98 -6.05
CA THR A 470 -32.45 13.38 -4.68
C THR A 470 -32.84 14.82 -4.41
N LYS A 471 -32.76 15.25 -3.14
CA LYS A 471 -32.97 16.65 -2.76
C LYS A 471 -31.92 17.62 -3.32
N PHE A 472 -30.81 17.09 -3.84
CA PHE A 472 -29.68 17.85 -4.37
C PHE A 472 -29.78 18.11 -5.89
N VAL A 473 -30.97 17.99 -6.48
CA VAL A 473 -31.23 18.21 -7.93
C VAL A 473 -30.75 19.57 -8.46
N ARG A 474 -30.59 20.57 -7.57
CA ARG A 474 -30.09 21.92 -7.91
C ARG A 474 -28.59 22.08 -7.70
N ALA A 475 -27.83 20.99 -7.61
CA ALA A 475 -26.37 21.03 -7.54
C ALA A 475 -25.77 21.83 -8.70
N ASP A 476 -24.76 22.64 -8.38
CA ASP A 476 -24.08 23.51 -9.33
C ASP A 476 -23.44 22.67 -10.43
N ARG A 477 -24.04 22.72 -11.63
CA ARG A 477 -23.65 21.88 -12.75
C ARG A 477 -22.27 22.22 -13.30
N GLU A 478 -21.85 23.47 -13.18
CA GLU A 478 -20.53 23.90 -13.65
C GLU A 478 -19.45 23.35 -12.71
N LYS A 479 -19.61 23.54 -11.40
CA LYS A 479 -18.69 22.97 -10.40
C LYS A 479 -18.63 21.45 -10.47
N MET A 480 -19.78 20.78 -10.64
CA MET A 480 -19.81 19.33 -10.83
C MET A 480 -19.04 18.90 -12.09
N ARG A 481 -19.19 19.59 -13.23
CA ARG A 481 -18.43 19.23 -14.44
C ARG A 481 -16.92 19.36 -14.25
N VAL A 482 -16.47 20.41 -13.57
CA VAL A 482 -15.05 20.60 -13.23
C VAL A 482 -14.56 19.44 -12.36
N LEU A 483 -15.29 19.13 -11.28
CA LEU A 483 -14.96 18.02 -10.39
C LEU A 483 -14.95 16.66 -11.10
N PHE A 484 -16.01 16.31 -11.84
CA PHE A 484 -16.11 15.01 -12.52
C PHE A 484 -15.14 14.89 -13.70
N GLY A 485 -14.73 16.01 -14.32
CA GLY A 485 -13.61 16.04 -15.26
C GLY A 485 -12.30 15.63 -14.58
N PHE A 486 -12.01 16.21 -13.41
CA PHE A 486 -10.87 15.83 -12.59
C PHE A 486 -10.93 14.37 -12.10
N LEU A 487 -12.08 13.92 -11.58
CA LEU A 487 -12.28 12.53 -11.16
C LEU A 487 -12.10 11.55 -12.33
N GLY A 488 -12.43 11.96 -13.55
CA GLY A 488 -12.16 11.21 -14.76
C GLY A 488 -10.68 10.99 -15.05
N GLU A 489 -9.88 12.02 -14.84
CA GLU A 489 -8.43 11.91 -14.98
C GLU A 489 -7.82 11.05 -13.85
N CYS A 490 -8.32 11.22 -12.62
CA CYS A 490 -7.93 10.35 -11.50
C CYS A 490 -8.26 8.88 -11.79
N LEU A 491 -9.48 8.60 -12.25
CA LEU A 491 -9.92 7.27 -12.62
C LEU A 491 -9.06 6.68 -13.74
N ARG A 492 -8.70 7.50 -14.74
CA ARG A 492 -7.80 7.09 -15.82
C ARG A 492 -6.46 6.64 -15.26
N LEU A 493 -5.89 7.39 -14.32
CA LEU A 493 -4.58 7.10 -13.74
C LEU A 493 -4.59 5.90 -12.78
N VAL A 494 -5.67 5.73 -12.01
CA VAL A 494 -5.88 4.60 -11.09
C VAL A 494 -6.05 3.27 -11.85
N VAL A 495 -6.68 3.33 -13.02
CA VAL A 495 -7.02 2.14 -13.83
C VAL A 495 -5.94 1.79 -14.84
N GLN A 496 -5.16 2.78 -15.27
CA GLN A 496 -4.04 2.54 -16.15
C GLN A 496 -3.03 1.68 -15.38
N ASP A 497 -2.73 0.48 -15.90
CA ASP A 497 -1.73 -0.48 -15.41
C ASP A 497 -0.31 0.13 -15.51
N ASN A 498 -0.09 1.20 -14.75
CA ASN A 498 1.12 2.01 -14.74
C ASN A 498 2.28 1.26 -14.09
N GLU A 499 1.98 0.24 -13.29
CA GLU A 499 2.95 -0.58 -12.55
C GLU A 499 3.80 -1.44 -13.50
N LEU A 500 3.18 -2.06 -14.51
CA LEU A 500 3.89 -2.87 -15.51
C LEU A 500 4.17 -2.10 -16.82
N ALA A 501 3.35 -1.10 -17.19
CA ALA A 501 3.52 -0.37 -18.46
C ALA A 501 4.65 0.67 -18.44
N SER A 502 4.99 1.26 -17.28
CA SER A 502 6.08 2.26 -17.19
C SER A 502 7.46 1.67 -17.54
N GLY A 503 7.67 0.37 -17.31
CA GLY A 503 8.90 -0.34 -17.70
C GLY A 503 8.99 -0.69 -19.19
N ARG A 504 7.89 -0.58 -19.94
CA ARG A 504 7.80 -1.03 -21.35
C ARG A 504 7.90 0.10 -22.38
N GLY A 505 8.09 1.35 -21.94
CA GLY A 505 8.14 2.52 -22.84
C GLY A 505 6.81 2.87 -23.51
N TYR A 506 5.69 2.30 -23.03
CA TYR A 506 4.33 2.62 -23.49
C TYR A 506 3.70 3.80 -22.74
N TRP A 507 4.42 4.38 -21.77
CA TRP A 507 3.98 5.53 -21.01
C TRP A 507 5.15 6.50 -20.77
N GLU A 508 5.23 7.52 -21.61
CA GLU A 508 5.86 8.79 -21.26
C GLU A 508 4.78 9.68 -20.66
N THR A 509 4.91 9.98 -19.37
CA THR A 509 4.08 10.98 -18.69
C THR A 509 4.97 12.08 -18.14
N THR A 510 4.41 13.26 -17.92
CA THR A 510 5.13 14.36 -17.27
C THR A 510 5.38 14.04 -15.80
N GLU A 511 6.48 14.55 -15.21
CA GLU A 511 6.70 14.48 -13.75
C GLU A 511 5.49 15.04 -12.99
N GLU A 512 4.84 16.07 -13.54
CA GLU A 512 3.61 16.66 -13.01
C GLU A 512 2.48 15.65 -12.81
N ASN A 513 2.25 14.72 -13.75
CA ASN A 513 1.23 13.69 -13.61
C ASN A 513 1.60 12.64 -12.53
N LEU A 514 2.89 12.36 -12.36
CA LEU A 514 3.37 11.45 -11.30
C LEU A 514 3.26 12.08 -9.92
N ASP A 515 3.58 13.37 -9.80
CA ASP A 515 3.44 14.10 -8.55
C ASP A 515 1.96 14.27 -8.19
N ARG A 516 1.09 14.52 -9.17
CA ARG A 516 -0.36 14.57 -8.97
C ARG A 516 -0.94 13.25 -8.48
N LEU A 517 -0.45 12.11 -9.00
CA LEU A 517 -0.81 10.79 -8.48
C LEU A 517 -0.38 10.59 -7.02
N ARG A 518 0.82 11.04 -6.66
CA ARG A 518 1.33 10.93 -5.30
C ARG A 518 0.57 11.82 -4.32
N GLU A 519 0.21 13.03 -4.74
CA GLU A 519 -0.61 13.96 -3.95
C GLU A 519 -1.99 13.39 -3.68
N LEU A 520 -2.70 12.96 -4.74
CA LEU A 520 -4.00 12.28 -4.63
C LEU A 520 -3.97 11.13 -3.64
N TYR A 521 -2.87 10.37 -3.66
CA TYR A 521 -2.70 9.21 -2.80
C TYR A 521 -2.42 9.58 -1.35
N SER A 522 -1.51 10.53 -1.13
CA SER A 522 -1.21 11.06 0.20
C SER A 522 -2.44 11.66 0.88
N GLU A 523 -3.36 12.24 0.13
CA GLU A 523 -4.59 12.81 0.68
C GLU A 523 -5.62 11.75 1.08
N VAL A 524 -5.77 10.69 0.28
CA VAL A 524 -6.63 9.55 0.63
C VAL A 524 -6.09 8.85 1.88
N GLU A 525 -4.77 8.72 1.96
CA GLU A 525 -4.02 8.21 3.12
C GLU A 525 -4.21 9.05 4.38
N ASP A 526 -3.99 10.37 4.32
CA ASP A 526 -4.17 11.26 5.47
C ASP A 526 -5.58 11.09 6.07
N LYS A 527 -6.61 10.86 5.23
CA LYS A 527 -7.97 10.50 5.68
C LYS A 527 -8.10 9.10 6.29
N ILE A 528 -7.43 8.09 5.74
CA ILE A 528 -7.44 6.71 6.28
C ILE A 528 -6.80 6.70 7.67
N GLU A 529 -5.69 7.42 7.85
CA GLU A 529 -4.93 7.53 9.09
C GLU A 529 -5.54 8.53 10.10
N GLY A 530 -6.54 9.32 9.69
CA GLY A 530 -7.22 10.29 10.54
C GLY A 530 -6.36 11.52 10.88
N ILE A 531 -5.47 11.91 9.96
CA ILE A 531 -4.62 13.10 10.07
C ILE A 531 -5.38 14.28 9.45
N ASP A 532 -5.96 15.14 10.28
CA ASP A 532 -6.45 16.45 9.83
C ASP A 532 -5.25 17.40 9.62
N ARG A 533 -5.14 18.01 8.44
CA ARG A 533 -4.16 19.08 8.16
C ARG A 533 -4.66 20.46 8.53
#